data_AF-A0A165JQ50-F1
#
_entry.id   AF-A0A165JQ50-F1
#
_cell.length_a   1.000
_cell.length_b   1.000
_cell.length_c   1.000
_cell.angle_alpha   90.00
_cell.angle_beta   90.00
_cell.angle_gamma   90.00
#
_symmetry.space_group_name_H-M   'P 1'
#
loop_
_entity.id
_entity.type
_entity.pdbx_description
1 polymer ?
#
loop_
_entity_poly.entity_id
_entity_poly.type
_entity_poly.pdbx_seq_one_letter_code
_entity_poly.pdbx_strand_id
1 'polypeptide(L)'
;MLKPRRPSTNTRAAHPAPAPAHTALPQAHAPPPATHPPAATARKDAEPRPQPGGSAAVSGKGRASGAAPAAAAAPSSSAAASASTSTSARGAPESSNTPGRRSLHTMECATCERSQRRFFCANCVSNYIRDFRLAQSRVEVDRQKLQEGVKQLLDLLEPRRREKATRTMLVDRTREIRREVERLKKKGDELREKVRARRDDLQRRRQGLSRAQQVVSSPLTFTPLTAAQSRLDTLSDRLALARRGLALLLMEVFDLRQSASGEATIVGLPFPRPGDHRHVKPEQINGVLVHTLHFLHLLAYYLGVKLPFAVSWSGGRFLVGKPTIRAGSGNAEDGDWVRWTVKQPLYVSPADSARYSGAGGMPSSFTTALSMLGYNVLYLLHTQGLRVPVPGKEHLPPRVLNELIRLCISDSLGKRSHATRPTLPPPTHGFGLAFAGVLEAAKEADGSKRAEEMRRVEEGDADWDIVEDSG
;
A
#
# COMPACT_ATOMS: atom_id res chain seq x y z
N MET A 1 44.90 0.47 82.67
CA MET A 1 46.19 -0.11 82.23
C MET A 1 46.20 -0.14 80.71
N LEU A 2 46.91 0.81 80.12
CA LEU A 2 47.17 0.92 78.69
C LEU A 2 48.57 0.34 78.43
N LYS A 3 48.75 -0.53 77.43
CA LYS A 3 49.95 -0.52 76.59
C LYS A 3 49.70 -1.15 75.20
N PRO A 4 50.45 -0.72 74.17
CA PRO A 4 50.02 -0.70 72.77
C PRO A 4 50.98 -1.44 71.81
N ARG A 5 50.63 -1.52 70.51
CA ARG A 5 51.50 -1.71 69.32
C ARG A 5 50.58 -1.81 68.09
N ARG A 6 50.84 -1.28 66.88
CA ARG A 6 51.83 -0.38 66.25
C ARG A 6 51.21 0.07 64.90
N PRO A 7 51.69 1.16 64.27
CA PRO A 7 51.05 1.76 63.09
C PRO A 7 51.66 1.26 61.76
N SER A 8 50.83 1.16 60.72
CA SER A 8 51.28 1.00 59.33
C SER A 8 51.32 2.36 58.64
N THR A 9 52.52 2.78 58.29
CA THR A 9 52.84 3.89 57.41
C THR A 9 52.42 3.57 55.98
N ASN A 10 51.64 4.44 55.33
CA ASN A 10 51.60 4.48 53.88
C ASN A 10 51.71 5.92 53.38
N THR A 11 52.68 6.09 52.49
CA THR A 11 53.35 7.32 52.11
C THR A 11 52.53 8.02 51.02
N ARG A 12 52.06 9.23 51.31
CA ARG A 12 51.34 10.08 50.34
C ARG A 12 52.36 10.95 49.61
N ALA A 13 52.61 10.63 48.34
CA ALA A 13 53.40 11.47 47.44
C ALA A 13 52.63 12.75 47.11
N ALA A 14 53.30 13.89 47.28
CA ALA A 14 52.83 15.22 46.90
C ALA A 14 53.07 15.44 45.40
N HIS A 15 52.03 15.89 44.68
CA HIS A 15 52.17 16.45 43.34
C HIS A 15 52.09 17.99 43.39
N PRO A 16 52.91 18.70 42.59
CA PRO A 16 53.06 20.15 42.65
C PRO A 16 51.98 20.92 41.89
N ALA A 17 51.81 22.18 42.30
CA ALA A 17 50.91 23.18 41.74
C ALA A 17 51.22 23.53 40.27
N PRO A 18 50.21 23.93 39.47
CA PRO A 18 50.41 24.39 38.10
C PRO A 18 50.83 25.86 38.02
N ALA A 19 51.83 26.13 37.18
CA ALA A 19 52.30 27.47 36.78
C ALA A 19 51.37 28.11 35.71
N PRO A 20 51.41 29.45 35.53
CA PRO A 20 50.49 30.18 34.67
C PRO A 20 50.88 30.09 33.18
N ALA A 21 49.89 29.81 32.32
CA ALA A 21 50.06 29.76 30.88
C ALA A 21 50.11 31.17 30.27
N HIS A 22 51.15 31.40 29.48
CA HIS A 22 51.37 32.61 28.70
C HIS A 22 50.39 32.74 27.53
N THR A 23 49.88 33.95 27.39
CA THR A 23 49.10 34.48 26.26
C THR A 23 49.95 34.47 24.97
N ALA A 24 49.53 33.70 23.96
CA ALA A 24 50.07 33.78 22.61
C ALA A 24 48.98 34.26 21.64
N LEU A 25 49.26 35.39 20.97
CA LEU A 25 48.46 35.99 19.91
C LEU A 25 48.36 35.07 18.67
N PRO A 26 47.21 35.01 17.97
CA PRO A 26 47.13 34.37 16.67
C PRO A 26 47.70 35.30 15.58
N GLN A 27 48.72 34.81 14.86
CA GLN A 27 49.19 35.39 13.60
C GLN A 27 48.16 35.15 12.50
N ALA A 28 47.83 36.23 11.78
CA ALA A 28 46.97 36.22 10.61
C ALA A 28 47.71 35.59 9.41
N HIS A 29 47.22 34.45 8.92
CA HIS A 29 47.61 33.93 7.62
C HIS A 29 46.74 34.54 6.52
N ALA A 30 47.40 35.20 5.57
CA ALA A 30 46.80 35.77 4.38
C ALA A 30 46.29 34.67 3.41
N PRO A 31 45.21 34.93 2.64
CA PRO A 31 44.70 34.00 1.64
C PRO A 31 45.57 34.00 0.37
N PRO A 32 45.75 32.85 -0.32
CA PRO A 32 46.47 32.78 -1.58
C PRO A 32 45.63 33.37 -2.75
N PRO A 33 46.30 33.87 -3.81
CA PRO A 33 45.66 34.55 -4.93
C PRO A 33 44.94 33.59 -5.89
N ALA A 34 43.82 34.08 -6.42
CA ALA A 34 43.00 33.42 -7.43
C ALA A 34 43.76 33.22 -8.75
N THR A 35 43.83 31.98 -9.22
CA THR A 35 44.33 31.62 -10.55
C THR A 35 43.22 31.70 -11.60
N HIS A 36 43.59 32.25 -12.75
CA HIS A 36 42.79 32.51 -13.95
C HIS A 36 42.20 31.24 -14.61
N PRO A 37 41.16 31.40 -15.46
CA PRO A 37 40.55 30.30 -16.20
C PRO A 37 41.34 29.95 -17.48
N PRO A 38 41.43 28.67 -17.89
CA PRO A 38 41.90 28.34 -19.22
C PRO A 38 40.78 28.39 -20.26
N ALA A 39 41.19 28.89 -21.42
CA ALA A 39 40.41 29.12 -22.62
C ALA A 39 40.01 27.84 -23.37
N ALA A 40 38.99 28.03 -24.19
CA ALA A 40 38.59 27.33 -25.40
C ALA A 40 39.53 26.22 -25.94
N THR A 41 38.97 25.02 -26.11
CA THR A 41 39.38 24.10 -27.18
C THR A 41 38.15 23.55 -27.90
N ALA A 42 38.19 23.70 -29.22
CA ALA A 42 37.26 23.16 -30.18
C ALA A 42 37.47 21.64 -30.36
N ARG A 43 36.39 20.90 -30.61
CA ARG A 43 36.32 19.61 -31.34
C ARG A 43 34.84 19.25 -31.51
N LYS A 44 34.34 19.28 -32.75
CA LYS A 44 34.28 18.20 -33.75
C LYS A 44 33.07 17.27 -33.56
N ASP A 45 32.13 17.46 -34.48
CA ASP A 45 31.23 16.49 -35.12
C ASP A 45 31.17 15.09 -34.51
N ALA A 46 30.01 14.74 -33.94
CA ALA A 46 29.58 13.37 -33.76
C ALA A 46 28.05 13.28 -33.94
N GLU A 47 27.68 12.76 -35.10
CA GLU A 47 26.37 12.33 -35.56
C GLU A 47 25.79 11.21 -34.68
N PRO A 48 24.52 11.27 -34.22
CA PRO A 48 23.93 10.15 -33.49
C PRO A 48 23.15 9.22 -34.44
N ARG A 49 23.64 7.99 -34.55
CA ARG A 49 22.96 6.84 -35.15
C ARG A 49 21.82 6.36 -34.22
N PRO A 50 20.64 5.98 -34.75
CA PRO A 50 19.51 5.57 -33.92
C PRO A 50 19.61 4.10 -33.51
N GLN A 51 19.16 3.78 -32.30
CA GLN A 51 18.75 2.42 -31.95
C GLN A 51 17.39 2.40 -31.24
N PRO A 52 16.67 1.27 -31.34
CA PRO A 52 15.21 1.22 -31.24
C PRO A 52 14.71 0.63 -29.92
N GLY A 53 13.47 1.01 -29.57
CA GLY A 53 12.44 0.12 -29.03
C GLY A 53 12.63 -0.45 -27.62
N GLY A 54 11.71 -0.12 -26.72
CA GLY A 54 11.61 -0.80 -25.42
C GLY A 54 10.51 -0.25 -24.51
N SER A 55 9.29 -0.67 -24.79
CA SER A 55 8.02 -0.39 -24.08
C SER A 55 8.05 -0.60 -22.56
N ALA A 56 7.34 0.26 -21.81
CA ALA A 56 6.18 -0.13 -20.98
C ALA A 56 5.71 1.05 -20.11
N ALA A 57 4.51 1.53 -20.41
CA ALA A 57 3.77 2.51 -19.63
C ALA A 57 2.74 1.79 -18.74
N VAL A 58 2.76 2.05 -17.43
CA VAL A 58 1.62 1.84 -16.54
C VAL A 58 1.36 3.17 -15.83
N SER A 59 0.29 3.84 -16.24
CA SER A 59 -0.16 5.12 -15.69
C SER A 59 -1.44 4.90 -14.90
N GLY A 60 -1.34 4.99 -13.56
CA GLY A 60 -2.46 4.95 -12.63
C GLY A 60 -3.12 6.32 -12.51
N LYS A 61 -4.42 6.37 -12.80
CA LYS A 61 -5.32 7.53 -12.74
C LYS A 61 -5.51 8.04 -11.30
N GLY A 62 -5.27 9.33 -11.09
CA GLY A 62 -5.74 10.07 -9.92
C GLY A 62 -7.24 10.39 -10.03
N ARG A 63 -7.99 10.10 -8.96
CA ARG A 63 -9.37 10.53 -8.70
C ARG A 63 -9.34 11.92 -8.05
N ALA A 64 -10.10 12.87 -8.59
CA ALA A 64 -10.50 14.08 -7.91
C ALA A 64 -12.04 14.12 -7.86
N SER A 65 -12.57 14.08 -6.65
CA SER A 65 -13.99 14.20 -6.30
C SER A 65 -14.42 15.67 -6.31
N GLY A 66 -15.36 16.01 -7.18
CA GLY A 66 -16.11 17.26 -7.17
C GLY A 66 -17.52 17.05 -6.60
N ALA A 67 -17.94 17.98 -5.75
CA ALA A 67 -19.17 17.98 -4.98
C ALA A 67 -20.45 18.16 -5.81
N ALA A 68 -21.55 17.68 -5.23
CA ALA A 68 -22.94 17.80 -5.68
C ALA A 68 -23.44 19.27 -5.67
N PRO A 69 -24.61 19.53 -6.30
CA PRO A 69 -25.83 19.56 -5.48
C PRO A 69 -27.05 18.86 -6.11
N ALA A 70 -28.02 18.61 -5.23
CA ALA A 70 -29.27 17.90 -5.45
C ALA A 70 -30.47 18.83 -5.71
N ALA A 71 -31.62 18.16 -5.94
CA ALA A 71 -33.01 18.64 -6.03
C ALA A 71 -33.44 19.12 -7.44
N ALA A 72 -34.20 18.34 -8.23
CA ALA A 72 -35.57 17.81 -8.06
C ALA A 72 -36.62 18.72 -8.70
N ALA A 73 -37.17 18.29 -9.85
CA ALA A 73 -38.57 18.48 -10.26
C ALA A 73 -38.83 17.71 -11.57
N ALA A 74 -39.74 16.74 -11.52
CA ALA A 74 -40.49 16.26 -12.69
C ALA A 74 -41.54 17.32 -13.10
N PRO A 75 -42.11 17.30 -14.32
CA PRO A 75 -43.16 16.33 -14.62
C PRO A 75 -43.16 15.75 -16.05
N SER A 76 -43.94 14.68 -16.15
CA SER A 76 -44.41 13.95 -17.32
C SER A 76 -45.22 14.78 -18.33
N SER A 77 -45.02 14.54 -19.62
CA SER A 77 -46.11 14.42 -20.61
C SER A 77 -45.60 13.87 -21.96
N SER A 78 -46.20 12.76 -22.36
CA SER A 78 -46.58 12.32 -23.71
C SER A 78 -46.15 13.15 -24.93
N ALA A 79 -45.59 12.46 -25.94
CA ALA A 79 -46.28 12.12 -27.20
C ALA A 79 -45.25 11.92 -28.33
N ALA A 80 -45.48 10.87 -29.14
CA ALA A 80 -45.19 10.71 -30.58
C ALA A 80 -43.83 11.18 -31.15
N ALA A 81 -43.18 10.56 -32.13
CA ALA A 81 -43.28 9.36 -32.94
C ALA A 81 -42.15 9.51 -33.99
N SER A 82 -41.78 8.42 -34.68
CA SER A 82 -41.15 8.44 -36.03
C SER A 82 -39.64 8.79 -36.09
N ALA A 83 -38.80 8.18 -36.91
CA ALA A 83 -38.96 7.12 -37.90
C ALA A 83 -37.58 6.54 -38.23
N SER A 84 -37.54 5.24 -38.51
CA SER A 84 -36.43 4.52 -39.09
C SER A 84 -36.88 3.94 -40.44
N THR A 85 -36.09 4.26 -41.46
CA THR A 85 -35.64 3.35 -42.52
C THR A 85 -36.61 2.93 -43.64
N SER A 86 -36.01 2.93 -44.84
CA SER A 86 -36.26 2.10 -46.03
C SER A 86 -37.44 2.43 -46.96
N THR A 87 -37.17 3.38 -47.86
CA THR A 87 -37.19 3.23 -49.33
C THR A 87 -37.90 2.02 -49.97
N SER A 88 -39.01 2.34 -50.65
CA SER A 88 -39.26 2.17 -52.10
C SER A 88 -38.76 0.92 -52.83
N ALA A 89 -39.72 0.16 -53.38
CA ALA A 89 -39.94 0.00 -54.84
C ALA A 89 -41.22 -0.84 -55.05
N ARG A 90 -42.28 -0.30 -55.67
CA ARG A 90 -42.65 -0.53 -57.09
C ARG A 90 -42.42 -1.99 -57.50
N GLY A 91 -43.42 -2.86 -57.62
CA GLY A 91 -44.74 -2.64 -58.20
C GLY A 91 -44.67 -2.81 -59.72
N ALA A 92 -44.74 -4.06 -60.18
CA ALA A 92 -45.07 -4.43 -61.56
C ALA A 92 -45.86 -5.76 -61.54
N PRO A 93 -46.82 -5.96 -62.47
CA PRO A 93 -47.98 -6.80 -62.25
C PRO A 93 -47.82 -8.23 -62.76
N GLU A 94 -48.15 -9.22 -61.94
CA GLU A 94 -48.43 -10.58 -62.41
C GLU A 94 -49.82 -10.59 -63.07
N SER A 95 -49.80 -10.50 -64.40
CA SER A 95 -50.95 -10.79 -65.23
C SER A 95 -51.27 -12.29 -65.16
N SER A 96 -52.32 -12.61 -64.43
CA SER A 96 -53.08 -13.84 -64.56
C SER A 96 -53.56 -14.00 -66.00
N ASN A 97 -52.89 -14.85 -66.78
CA ASN A 97 -53.39 -15.31 -68.07
C ASN A 97 -53.24 -16.84 -68.13
N THR A 98 -54.19 -17.52 -67.50
CA THR A 98 -54.58 -18.89 -67.80
C THR A 98 -55.02 -18.99 -69.26
N PRO A 99 -54.28 -19.68 -70.14
CA PRO A 99 -54.83 -20.06 -71.44
C PRO A 99 -55.77 -21.24 -71.24
N GLY A 100 -56.91 -21.16 -71.90
CA GLY A 100 -58.04 -22.06 -71.76
C GLY A 100 -57.68 -23.54 -71.85
N ARG A 101 -58.33 -24.26 -70.94
CA ARG A 101 -58.60 -25.70 -70.93
C ARG A 101 -59.24 -26.12 -72.27
N ARG A 102 -58.43 -26.30 -73.32
CA ARG A 102 -58.89 -26.89 -74.58
C ARG A 102 -59.04 -28.40 -74.36
N SER A 103 -60.29 -28.83 -74.54
CA SER A 103 -60.77 -30.19 -74.72
C SER A 103 -59.69 -31.19 -75.14
N LEU A 104 -59.44 -32.19 -74.29
CA LEU A 104 -58.70 -33.41 -74.61
C LEU A 104 -59.36 -34.06 -75.84
N HIS A 105 -58.77 -33.87 -77.02
CA HIS A 105 -59.12 -34.64 -78.21
C HIS A 105 -58.79 -36.12 -77.95
N THR A 106 -59.81 -36.90 -77.59
CA THR A 106 -59.82 -38.35 -77.78
C THR A 106 -59.96 -38.60 -79.28
N MET A 107 -58.96 -39.23 -79.89
CA MET A 107 -59.08 -39.73 -81.26
C MET A 107 -59.77 -41.09 -81.18
N GLU A 108 -60.91 -41.24 -81.86
CA GLU A 108 -61.65 -42.49 -81.95
C GLU A 108 -60.92 -43.48 -82.85
N CYS A 109 -60.82 -44.75 -82.41
CA CYS A 109 -60.17 -45.80 -83.18
C CYS A 109 -61.11 -46.25 -84.31
N ALA A 110 -60.68 -46.11 -85.57
CA ALA A 110 -61.47 -46.42 -86.76
C ALA A 110 -61.87 -47.91 -86.94
N THR A 111 -61.48 -48.80 -86.03
CA THR A 111 -61.78 -50.24 -86.11
C THR A 111 -62.78 -50.70 -85.04
N CYS A 112 -62.97 -49.97 -83.93
CA CYS A 112 -63.86 -50.40 -82.84
C CYS A 112 -64.65 -49.28 -82.15
N GLU A 113 -64.52 -48.03 -82.61
CA GLU A 113 -65.33 -46.86 -82.20
C GLU A 113 -65.33 -46.52 -80.69
N ARG A 114 -64.47 -47.14 -79.87
CA ARG A 114 -64.31 -46.78 -78.46
C ARG A 114 -63.32 -45.62 -78.30
N SER A 115 -63.72 -44.57 -77.60
CA SER A 115 -62.87 -43.44 -77.22
C SER A 115 -61.85 -43.85 -76.15
N GLN A 116 -60.62 -44.19 -76.55
CA GLN A 116 -59.54 -44.55 -75.64
C GLN A 116 -58.48 -43.44 -75.55
N ARG A 117 -57.95 -43.19 -74.34
CA ARG A 117 -56.74 -42.36 -74.17
C ARG A 117 -55.59 -43.09 -74.86
N ARG A 118 -54.96 -42.44 -75.85
CA ARG A 118 -53.91 -42.98 -76.74
C ARG A 118 -53.07 -44.09 -76.08
N PHE A 119 -53.37 -45.34 -76.39
CA PHE A 119 -52.46 -46.45 -76.09
C PHE A 119 -51.35 -46.41 -77.14
N PHE A 120 -50.22 -45.82 -76.78
CA PHE A 120 -49.00 -45.98 -77.55
C PHE A 120 -48.57 -47.44 -77.47
N CYS A 121 -48.21 -48.06 -78.59
CA CYS A 121 -47.56 -49.36 -78.53
C CYS A 121 -46.19 -49.23 -77.84
N ALA A 122 -45.67 -50.34 -77.29
CA ALA A 122 -44.41 -50.33 -76.53
C ALA A 122 -43.23 -49.73 -77.32
N ASN A 123 -43.19 -49.89 -78.65
CA ASN A 123 -42.18 -49.29 -79.51
C ASN A 123 -42.33 -47.76 -79.63
N CYS A 124 -43.54 -47.24 -79.78
CA CYS A 124 -43.77 -45.79 -79.86
C CYS A 124 -43.40 -45.07 -78.56
N VAL A 125 -43.72 -45.66 -77.39
CA VAL A 125 -43.30 -45.12 -76.09
C VAL A 125 -41.78 -45.16 -75.96
N SER A 126 -41.16 -46.29 -76.34
CA SER A 126 -39.71 -46.45 -76.25
C SER A 126 -38.96 -45.46 -77.15
N ASN A 127 -39.45 -45.20 -78.36
CA ASN A 127 -38.89 -44.19 -79.25
C ASN A 127 -39.08 -42.77 -78.71
N TYR A 128 -40.27 -42.44 -78.19
CA TYR A 128 -40.51 -41.13 -77.58
C TYR A 128 -39.62 -40.87 -76.35
N ILE A 129 -39.47 -41.86 -75.46
CA ILE A 129 -38.55 -41.75 -74.30
C ILE A 129 -37.11 -41.59 -74.77
N ARG A 130 -36.70 -42.31 -75.83
CA ARG A 130 -35.37 -42.17 -76.42
C ARG A 130 -35.15 -40.77 -76.98
N ASP A 131 -36.09 -40.26 -77.77
CA ASP A 131 -36.02 -38.91 -78.36
C ASP A 131 -36.04 -37.82 -77.29
N PHE A 132 -36.85 -37.99 -76.24
CA PHE A 132 -36.87 -37.08 -75.10
C PHE A 132 -35.54 -37.07 -74.36
N ARG A 133 -34.92 -38.24 -74.10
CA ARG A 133 -33.59 -38.34 -73.49
C ARG A 133 -32.50 -37.71 -74.37
N LEU A 134 -32.57 -37.90 -75.69
CA LEU A 134 -31.65 -37.25 -76.63
C LEU A 134 -31.84 -35.73 -76.64
N ALA A 135 -33.08 -35.24 -76.60
CA ALA A 135 -33.39 -33.82 -76.50
C ALA A 135 -32.88 -33.23 -75.18
N GLN A 136 -33.09 -33.93 -74.05
CA GLN A 136 -32.58 -33.53 -72.75
C GLN A 136 -31.05 -33.48 -72.75
N SER A 137 -30.38 -34.48 -73.33
CA SER A 137 -28.93 -34.50 -73.47
C SER A 137 -28.41 -33.31 -74.29
N ARG A 138 -29.08 -32.93 -75.39
CA ARG A 138 -28.72 -31.74 -76.18
C ARG A 138 -28.84 -30.45 -75.35
N VAL A 139 -29.94 -30.29 -74.62
CA VAL A 139 -30.15 -29.13 -73.74
C VAL A 139 -29.10 -29.08 -72.63
N GLU A 140 -28.71 -30.22 -72.06
CA GLU A 140 -27.66 -30.28 -71.05
C GLU A 140 -26.29 -29.87 -71.60
N VAL A 141 -25.94 -30.32 -72.80
CA VAL A 141 -24.71 -29.91 -73.50
C VAL A 141 -24.74 -28.40 -73.79
N ASP A 142 -25.85 -27.86 -74.28
CA ASP A 142 -25.96 -26.42 -74.56
C ASP A 142 -25.91 -25.59 -73.27
N ARG A 143 -26.53 -26.07 -72.18
CA ARG A 143 -26.40 -25.46 -70.85
C ARG A 143 -24.95 -25.46 -70.38
N GLN A 144 -24.22 -26.56 -70.56
CA GLN A 144 -22.80 -26.64 -70.20
C GLN A 144 -21.96 -25.64 -71.01
N LYS A 145 -22.17 -25.55 -72.34
CA LYS A 145 -21.50 -24.55 -73.19
C LYS A 145 -21.79 -23.12 -72.74
N LEU A 146 -23.04 -22.81 -72.41
CA LEU A 146 -23.40 -21.50 -71.88
C LEU A 146 -22.75 -21.24 -70.51
N GLN A 147 -22.70 -22.25 -69.63
CA GLN A 147 -22.02 -22.14 -68.34
C GLN A 147 -20.51 -21.94 -68.50
N GLU A 148 -19.87 -22.61 -69.45
CA GLU A 148 -18.45 -22.43 -69.78
C GLU A 148 -18.20 -21.04 -70.37
N GLY A 149 -19.05 -20.57 -71.29
CA GLY A 149 -18.97 -19.21 -71.84
C GLY A 149 -19.12 -18.13 -70.75
N VAL A 150 -20.06 -18.32 -69.82
CA VAL A 150 -20.23 -17.43 -68.66
C VAL A 150 -19.00 -17.48 -67.74
N LYS A 151 -18.45 -18.68 -67.46
CA LYS A 151 -17.24 -18.83 -66.65
C LYS A 151 -16.04 -18.12 -67.30
N GLN A 152 -15.80 -18.34 -68.59
CA GLN A 152 -14.72 -17.66 -69.32
C GLN A 152 -14.88 -16.13 -69.30
N LEU A 153 -16.10 -15.62 -69.48
CA LEU A 153 -16.37 -14.18 -69.37
C LEU A 153 -16.16 -13.66 -67.94
N LEU A 154 -16.52 -14.43 -66.92
CA LEU A 154 -16.25 -14.09 -65.53
C LEU A 154 -14.74 -14.08 -65.24
N ASP A 155 -14.00 -15.08 -65.70
CA ASP A 155 -12.55 -15.20 -65.51
C ASP A 155 -11.79 -14.02 -66.14
N LEU A 156 -12.27 -13.50 -67.27
CA LEU A 156 -11.72 -12.28 -67.89
C LEU A 156 -12.04 -11.00 -67.11
N LEU A 157 -13.19 -10.96 -66.41
CA LEU A 157 -13.63 -9.79 -65.63
C LEU A 157 -13.11 -9.79 -64.18
N GLU A 158 -12.86 -10.96 -63.60
CA GLU A 158 -12.33 -11.12 -62.24
C GLU A 158 -11.07 -10.29 -61.96
N PRO A 159 -10.00 -10.29 -62.78
CA PRO A 159 -8.80 -9.51 -62.49
C PRO A 159 -9.10 -8.00 -62.42
N ARG A 160 -9.94 -7.47 -63.33
CA ARG A 160 -10.36 -6.07 -63.31
C ARG A 160 -11.22 -5.73 -62.09
N ARG A 161 -12.08 -6.65 -61.65
CA ARG A 161 -12.87 -6.48 -60.41
C ARG A 161 -11.96 -6.45 -59.19
N ARG A 162 -10.99 -7.37 -59.10
CA ARG A 162 -10.00 -7.42 -58.02
C ARG A 162 -9.15 -6.15 -57.98
N GLU A 163 -8.65 -5.67 -59.12
CA GLU A 163 -7.87 -4.43 -59.22
C GLU A 163 -8.68 -3.19 -58.80
N LYS A 164 -9.95 -3.11 -59.23
CA LYS A 164 -10.83 -2.01 -58.81
C LYS A 164 -11.08 -2.06 -57.29
N ALA A 165 -11.26 -3.25 -56.73
CA ALA A 165 -11.44 -3.44 -55.30
C ALA A 165 -10.17 -3.03 -54.53
N THR A 166 -8.99 -3.48 -54.95
CA THR A 166 -7.71 -3.09 -54.30
C THR A 166 -7.45 -1.60 -54.40
N ARG A 167 -7.71 -0.97 -55.55
CA ARG A 167 -7.59 0.48 -55.72
C ARG A 167 -8.53 1.24 -54.79
N THR A 168 -9.78 0.80 -54.67
CA THR A 168 -10.77 1.43 -53.78
C THR A 168 -10.32 1.32 -52.32
N MET A 169 -9.86 0.13 -51.90
CA MET A 169 -9.29 -0.10 -50.57
C MET A 169 -8.08 0.81 -50.28
N LEU A 170 -7.15 0.96 -51.23
CA LEU A 170 -5.97 1.82 -51.05
C LEU A 170 -6.35 3.30 -50.96
N VAL A 171 -7.33 3.75 -51.74
CA VAL A 171 -7.86 5.13 -51.66
C VAL A 171 -8.50 5.37 -50.30
N ASP A 172 -9.31 4.45 -49.81
CA ASP A 172 -9.95 4.57 -48.50
C ASP A 172 -8.93 4.54 -47.37
N ARG A 173 -7.91 3.67 -47.46
CA ARG A 173 -6.81 3.65 -46.50
C ARG A 173 -6.01 4.94 -46.50
N THR A 174 -5.76 5.52 -47.67
CA THR A 174 -5.09 6.82 -47.80
C THR A 174 -5.92 7.93 -47.16
N ARG A 175 -7.24 7.92 -47.35
CA ARG A 175 -8.15 8.89 -46.71
C ARG A 175 -8.16 8.74 -45.19
N GLU A 176 -8.17 7.52 -44.68
CA GLU A 176 -8.09 7.23 -43.25
C GLU A 176 -6.78 7.76 -42.65
N ILE A 177 -5.64 7.45 -43.26
CA ILE A 177 -4.33 7.94 -42.83
C ILE A 177 -4.29 9.47 -42.82
N ARG A 178 -4.84 10.13 -43.85
CA ARG A 178 -4.92 11.60 -43.89
C ARG A 178 -5.73 12.18 -42.73
N ARG A 179 -6.89 11.58 -42.40
CA ARG A 179 -7.71 11.99 -41.24
C ARG A 179 -6.93 11.81 -39.94
N GLU A 180 -6.18 10.73 -39.82
CA GLU A 180 -5.40 10.43 -38.62
C GLU A 180 -4.23 11.40 -38.45
N VAL A 181 -3.53 11.75 -39.53
CA VAL A 181 -2.49 12.79 -39.52
C VAL A 181 -3.07 14.13 -39.08
N GLU A 182 -4.23 14.53 -39.60
CA GLU A 182 -4.88 15.78 -39.20
C GLU A 182 -5.29 15.78 -37.73
N ARG A 183 -5.83 14.64 -37.25
CA ARG A 183 -6.16 14.44 -35.84
C ARG A 183 -4.93 14.55 -34.94
N LEU A 184 -3.80 14.01 -35.37
CA LEU A 184 -2.54 14.08 -34.62
C LEU A 184 -1.94 15.48 -34.63
N LYS A 185 -2.00 16.21 -35.75
CA LYS A 185 -1.59 17.62 -35.84
C LYS A 185 -2.36 18.48 -34.85
N LYS A 186 -3.69 18.38 -34.84
CA LYS A 186 -4.56 19.11 -33.90
C LYS A 186 -4.20 18.81 -32.43
N LYS A 187 -3.97 17.53 -32.09
CA LYS A 187 -3.52 17.15 -30.73
C LYS A 187 -2.13 17.71 -30.40
N GLY A 188 -1.23 17.76 -31.37
CA GLY A 188 0.09 18.38 -31.23
C GLY A 188 -0.01 19.87 -30.91
N ASP A 189 -0.89 20.59 -31.60
CA ASP A 189 -1.14 22.02 -31.35
C ASP A 189 -1.79 22.27 -29.98
N GLU A 190 -2.77 21.46 -29.58
CA GLU A 190 -3.38 21.52 -28.24
C GLU A 190 -2.34 21.28 -27.13
N LEU A 191 -1.40 20.35 -27.33
CA LEU A 191 -0.32 20.10 -26.37
C LEU A 191 0.69 21.24 -26.33
N ARG A 192 1.08 21.81 -27.48
CA ARG A 192 1.94 22.99 -27.55
C ARG A 192 1.32 24.17 -26.79
N GLU A 193 0.01 24.37 -26.94
CA GLU A 193 -0.70 25.43 -26.23
C GLU A 193 -0.74 25.21 -24.72
N LYS A 194 -1.01 23.97 -24.26
CA LYS A 194 -0.95 23.62 -22.84
C LYS A 194 0.45 23.85 -22.24
N VAL A 195 1.50 23.56 -23.00
CA VAL A 195 2.88 23.82 -22.55
C VAL A 195 3.17 25.32 -22.45
N ARG A 196 2.73 26.12 -23.42
CA ARG A 196 2.82 27.59 -23.36
C ARG A 196 2.09 28.15 -22.13
N ALA A 197 0.83 27.77 -21.94
CA ALA A 197 0.04 28.18 -20.77
C ALA A 197 0.69 27.82 -19.43
N ARG A 198 1.29 26.62 -19.30
CA ARG A 198 2.02 26.21 -18.08
C ARG A 198 3.31 27.01 -17.86
N ARG A 199 4.03 27.35 -18.94
CA ARG A 199 5.23 28.20 -18.83
C ARG A 199 4.88 29.61 -18.37
N ASP A 200 3.79 30.16 -18.88
CA ASP A 200 3.29 31.49 -18.47
C ASP A 200 2.83 31.48 -17.01
N ASP A 201 2.13 30.45 -16.56
CA ASP A 201 1.73 30.30 -15.15
C ASP A 201 2.95 30.21 -14.22
N LEU A 202 3.96 29.40 -14.58
CA LEU A 202 5.21 29.32 -13.81
C LEU A 202 5.96 30.65 -13.77
N GLN A 203 5.99 31.40 -14.87
CA GLN A 203 6.61 32.71 -14.92
C GLN A 203 5.86 33.72 -14.03
N ARG A 204 4.52 33.72 -14.05
CA ARG A 204 3.68 34.52 -13.15
C ARG A 204 3.95 34.19 -11.68
N ARG A 205 4.04 32.91 -11.33
CA ARG A 205 4.37 32.48 -9.96
C ARG A 205 5.77 32.90 -9.53
N ARG A 206 6.77 32.79 -10.41
CA ARG A 206 8.14 33.27 -10.13
C ARG A 206 8.17 34.78 -9.89
N GLN A 207 7.46 35.56 -10.71
CA GLN A 207 7.33 37.01 -10.51
C GLN A 207 6.61 37.33 -9.20
N GLY A 208 5.54 36.60 -8.87
CA GLY A 208 4.81 36.73 -7.60
C GLY A 208 5.69 36.43 -6.38
N LEU A 209 6.46 35.34 -6.43
CA LEU A 209 7.41 34.97 -5.39
C LEU A 209 8.53 36.00 -5.25
N SER A 210 9.07 36.52 -6.35
CA SER A 210 10.10 37.57 -6.31
C SER A 210 9.57 38.85 -5.67
N ARG A 211 8.35 39.27 -6.00
CA ARG A 211 7.68 40.41 -5.34
C ARG A 211 7.46 40.16 -3.85
N ALA A 212 6.97 38.98 -3.48
CA ALA A 212 6.78 38.62 -2.07
C ALA A 212 8.12 38.59 -1.31
N GLN A 213 9.18 38.09 -1.94
CA GLN A 213 10.53 38.07 -1.37
C GLN A 213 11.05 39.49 -1.12
N GLN A 214 10.79 40.45 -2.01
CA GLN A 214 11.15 41.85 -1.76
C GLN A 214 10.43 42.45 -0.54
N VAL A 215 9.18 42.05 -0.28
CA VAL A 215 8.44 42.48 0.92
C VAL A 215 9.02 41.82 2.19
N VAL A 216 9.35 40.53 2.12
CA VAL A 216 9.89 39.76 3.26
C VAL A 216 11.35 40.10 3.57
N SER A 217 12.15 40.48 2.57
CA SER A 217 13.55 40.88 2.74
C SER A 217 13.73 42.30 3.29
N SER A 218 12.65 43.00 3.63
CA SER A 218 12.74 44.29 4.34
C SER A 218 13.29 44.05 5.77
N PRO A 219 14.52 44.50 6.09
CA PRO A 219 15.22 44.17 7.34
C PRO A 219 14.54 44.72 8.59
N LEU A 220 13.52 45.57 8.45
CA LEU A 220 12.80 46.19 9.56
C LEU A 220 11.72 45.30 10.19
N THR A 221 11.35 44.17 9.56
CA THR A 221 10.35 43.23 10.11
C THR A 221 10.94 41.88 10.56
N PHE A 222 12.21 41.62 10.27
CA PHE A 222 12.84 40.32 10.56
C PHE A 222 13.37 40.20 12.00
N THR A 223 13.73 41.32 12.64
CA THR A 223 14.24 41.36 14.02
C THR A 223 13.23 40.92 15.10
N PRO A 224 11.93 41.28 15.07
CA PRO A 224 10.99 40.80 16.08
C PRO A 224 10.68 39.30 15.95
N LEU A 225 10.69 38.76 14.72
CA LEU A 225 10.39 37.35 14.50
C LEU A 225 11.54 36.45 14.96
N THR A 226 12.78 36.81 14.64
CA THR A 226 13.96 36.06 15.13
C THR A 226 14.10 36.17 16.65
N ALA A 227 13.81 37.34 17.23
CA ALA A 227 13.78 37.50 18.69
C ALA A 227 12.63 36.71 19.35
N ALA A 228 11.47 36.59 18.70
CA ALA A 228 10.38 35.74 19.19
C ALA A 228 10.73 34.25 19.10
N GLN A 229 11.36 33.82 18.00
CA GLN A 229 11.82 32.44 17.82
C GLN A 229 12.86 32.06 18.87
N SER A 230 13.87 32.90 19.11
CA SER A 230 14.89 32.62 20.14
C SER A 230 14.31 32.56 21.56
N ARG A 231 13.29 33.38 21.85
CA ARG A 231 12.53 33.30 23.11
C ARG A 231 11.75 31.99 23.22
N LEU A 232 11.09 31.55 22.15
CA LEU A 232 10.38 30.27 22.12
C LEU A 232 11.34 29.09 22.31
N ASP A 233 12.50 29.12 21.66
CA ASP A 233 13.54 28.09 21.81
C ASP A 233 14.04 28.05 23.27
N THR A 234 14.33 29.21 23.86
CA THR A 234 14.75 29.31 25.26
C THR A 234 13.69 28.77 26.23
N LEU A 235 12.41 29.08 25.99
CA LEU A 235 11.30 28.58 26.80
C LEU A 235 11.13 27.07 26.64
N SER A 236 11.25 26.56 25.41
CA SER A 236 11.21 25.13 25.10
C SER A 236 12.31 24.38 25.85
N ASP A 237 13.54 24.91 25.85
CA ASP A 237 14.68 24.32 26.55
C ASP A 237 14.47 24.30 28.07
N ARG A 238 14.00 25.41 28.67
CA ARG A 238 13.68 25.47 30.10
C ARG A 238 12.61 24.46 30.50
N LEU A 239 11.59 24.32 29.66
CA LEU A 239 10.49 23.40 29.89
C LEU A 239 10.95 21.93 29.72
N ALA A 240 11.83 21.64 28.76
CA ALA A 240 12.47 20.32 28.64
C ALA A 240 13.33 19.98 29.88
N LEU A 241 14.12 20.93 30.38
CA LEU A 241 14.88 20.78 31.62
C LEU A 241 13.98 20.53 32.83
N ALA A 242 12.87 21.26 32.96
CA ALA A 242 11.90 21.04 34.03
C ALA A 242 11.31 19.62 33.99
N ARG A 243 10.95 19.12 32.80
CA ARG A 243 10.46 17.74 32.64
C ARG A 243 11.52 16.70 32.96
N ARG A 244 12.77 16.95 32.58
CA ARG A 244 13.88 16.08 32.97
C ARG A 244 14.02 16.02 34.49
N GLY A 245 13.95 17.17 35.16
CA GLY A 245 13.93 17.24 36.63
C GLY A 245 12.79 16.41 37.22
N LEU A 246 11.56 16.54 36.70
CA LEU A 246 10.41 15.73 37.13
C LEU A 246 10.63 14.23 36.91
N ALA A 247 11.21 13.82 35.77
CA ALA A 247 11.49 12.42 35.50
C ALA A 247 12.54 11.83 36.45
N LEU A 248 13.58 12.61 36.79
CA LEU A 248 14.59 12.20 37.78
C LEU A 248 13.98 12.10 39.19
N LEU A 249 13.11 13.04 39.58
CA LEU A 249 12.37 12.94 40.84
C LEU A 249 11.43 11.73 40.87
N LEU A 250 10.78 11.41 39.75
CA LEU A 250 10.00 10.18 39.65
C LEU A 250 10.89 8.94 39.83
N MET A 251 12.09 8.91 39.25
CA MET A 251 13.02 7.79 39.46
C MET A 251 13.38 7.64 40.94
N GLU A 252 13.61 8.75 41.64
CA GLU A 252 13.92 8.74 43.07
C GLU A 252 12.73 8.27 43.90
N VAL A 253 11.52 8.81 43.66
CA VAL A 253 10.29 8.46 44.41
C VAL A 253 9.91 6.99 44.23
N PHE A 254 10.10 6.44 43.03
CA PHE A 254 9.83 5.02 42.75
C PHE A 254 11.02 4.10 43.01
N ASP A 255 12.13 4.65 43.51
CA ASP A 255 13.40 3.94 43.70
C ASP A 255 13.79 3.10 42.47
N LEU A 256 13.68 3.70 41.29
CA LEU A 256 13.99 3.07 40.02
C LEU A 256 15.51 3.07 39.81
N ARG A 257 16.15 1.94 40.07
CA ARG A 257 17.62 1.80 40.05
C ARG A 257 18.07 0.72 39.09
N GLN A 258 19.28 0.87 38.56
CA GLN A 258 19.99 -0.19 37.86
C GLN A 258 21.06 -0.74 38.80
N SER A 259 20.96 -2.03 39.13
CA SER A 259 21.96 -2.76 39.90
C SER A 259 23.25 -2.92 39.08
N ALA A 260 24.38 -3.12 39.77
CA ALA A 260 25.66 -3.44 39.14
C ALA A 260 25.61 -4.72 38.29
N SER A 261 24.67 -5.62 38.56
CA SER A 261 24.38 -6.81 37.75
C SER A 261 23.72 -6.49 36.39
N GLY A 262 23.34 -5.22 36.16
CA GLY A 262 22.53 -4.81 35.00
C GLY A 262 21.03 -5.10 35.16
N GLU A 263 20.61 -5.56 36.34
CA GLU A 263 19.20 -5.76 36.68
C GLU A 263 18.59 -4.46 37.17
N ALA A 264 17.47 -4.07 36.58
CA ALA A 264 16.73 -2.90 37.02
C ALA A 264 15.67 -3.30 38.05
N THR A 265 15.55 -2.51 39.11
CA THR A 265 14.61 -2.68 40.21
C THR A 265 13.73 -1.44 40.36
N ILE A 266 12.51 -1.61 40.84
CA ILE A 266 11.59 -0.53 41.21
C ILE A 266 11.05 -0.80 42.61
N VAL A 267 11.19 0.15 43.53
CA VAL A 267 10.88 -0.04 44.97
C VAL A 267 11.60 -1.28 45.55
N GLY A 268 12.87 -1.48 45.15
CA GLY A 268 13.66 -2.64 45.54
C GLY A 268 13.22 -3.99 44.94
N LEU A 269 12.18 -4.02 44.11
CA LEU A 269 11.69 -5.25 43.49
C LEU A 269 12.26 -5.40 42.06
N PRO A 270 12.95 -6.51 41.73
CA PRO A 270 13.46 -6.75 40.39
C PRO A 270 12.33 -7.08 39.41
N PHE A 271 12.43 -6.56 38.18
CA PHE A 271 11.50 -6.95 37.12
C PHE A 271 11.77 -8.41 36.72
N PRO A 272 10.74 -9.27 36.67
CA PRO A 272 10.93 -10.67 36.34
C PRO A 272 11.54 -10.79 34.94
N ARG A 273 12.62 -11.56 34.84
CA ARG A 273 13.16 -11.90 33.53
C ARG A 273 12.16 -12.83 32.82
N PRO A 274 12.01 -12.69 31.51
CA PRO A 274 11.30 -13.67 30.69
C PRO A 274 11.82 -15.08 30.97
N GLY A 275 10.91 -16.03 31.19
CA GLY A 275 11.24 -17.38 31.67
C GLY A 275 11.41 -17.55 33.19
N ASP A 276 11.82 -16.52 33.94
CA ASP A 276 12.00 -16.60 35.41
C ASP A 276 10.70 -16.39 36.19
N HIS A 277 9.60 -16.05 35.52
CA HIS A 277 8.30 -15.82 36.13
C HIS A 277 7.79 -16.98 37.01
N ARG A 278 8.31 -18.20 36.82
CA ARG A 278 7.94 -19.40 37.60
C ARG A 278 8.54 -19.41 39.00
N HIS A 279 9.69 -18.76 39.19
CA HIS A 279 10.41 -18.74 40.46
C HIS A 279 10.02 -17.54 41.31
N VAL A 280 9.36 -16.55 40.71
CA VAL A 280 8.98 -15.30 41.36
C VAL A 280 7.54 -15.43 41.88
N LYS A 281 7.33 -15.05 43.14
CA LYS A 281 6.00 -15.08 43.75
C LYS A 281 5.04 -14.14 42.99
N PRO A 282 3.77 -14.51 42.75
CA PRO A 282 2.81 -13.67 42.04
C PRO A 282 2.64 -12.28 42.65
N GLU A 283 2.73 -12.16 43.98
CA GLU A 283 2.64 -10.89 44.70
C GLU A 283 3.76 -9.93 44.31
N GLN A 284 4.97 -10.45 44.12
CA GLN A 284 6.13 -9.67 43.70
C GLN A 284 5.98 -9.19 42.25
N ILE A 285 5.54 -10.07 41.33
CA ILE A 285 5.28 -9.71 39.93
C ILE A 285 4.23 -8.59 39.87
N ASN A 286 3.12 -8.78 40.58
CA ASN A 286 2.02 -7.82 40.62
C ASN A 286 2.47 -6.47 41.22
N GLY A 287 3.25 -6.50 42.32
CA GLY A 287 3.80 -5.29 42.93
C GLY A 287 4.67 -4.49 41.96
N VAL A 288 5.64 -5.16 41.31
CA VAL A 288 6.50 -4.53 40.30
C VAL A 288 5.67 -3.93 39.16
N LEU A 289 4.69 -4.65 38.64
CA LEU A 289 3.85 -4.18 37.54
C LEU A 289 3.03 -2.96 37.92
N VAL A 290 2.42 -2.95 39.11
CA VAL A 290 1.65 -1.80 39.60
C VAL A 290 2.54 -0.55 39.70
N HIS A 291 3.74 -0.68 40.28
CA HIS A 291 4.68 0.44 40.36
C HIS A 291 5.16 0.90 38.99
N THR A 292 5.44 -0.04 38.08
CA THR A 292 5.88 0.26 36.71
C THR A 292 4.78 0.98 35.92
N LEU A 293 3.53 0.53 36.03
CA LEU A 293 2.37 1.16 35.39
C LEU A 293 2.14 2.57 35.93
N HIS A 294 2.29 2.76 37.25
CA HIS A 294 2.17 4.07 37.87
C HIS A 294 3.26 5.02 37.37
N PHE A 295 4.51 4.59 37.39
CA PHE A 295 5.65 5.35 36.89
C PHE A 295 5.47 5.73 35.42
N LEU A 296 5.14 4.75 34.55
CA LEU A 296 4.95 4.97 33.13
C LEU A 296 3.81 5.95 32.84
N HIS A 297 2.70 5.87 33.60
CA HIS A 297 1.58 6.79 33.44
C HIS A 297 1.98 8.23 33.80
N LEU A 298 2.63 8.45 34.93
CA LEU A 298 3.10 9.78 35.34
C LEU A 298 4.12 10.34 34.35
N LEU A 299 5.05 9.50 33.89
CA LEU A 299 6.06 9.91 32.92
C LEU A 299 5.43 10.31 31.57
N ALA A 300 4.51 9.49 31.04
CA ALA A 300 3.80 9.81 29.82
C ALA A 300 2.93 11.07 29.96
N TYR A 301 2.30 11.26 31.13
CA TYR A 301 1.53 12.45 31.45
C TYR A 301 2.41 13.71 31.47
N TYR A 302 3.54 13.70 32.17
CA TYR A 302 4.46 14.84 32.21
C TYR A 302 5.08 15.17 30.86
N LEU A 303 5.35 14.15 30.03
CA LEU A 303 5.82 14.30 28.67
C LEU A 303 4.69 14.70 27.69
N GLY A 304 3.42 14.62 28.08
CA GLY A 304 2.30 14.89 27.17
C GLY A 304 2.22 13.91 26.00
N VAL A 305 2.67 12.67 26.19
CA VAL A 305 2.69 11.63 25.15
C VAL A 305 1.51 10.67 25.36
N LYS A 306 0.67 10.52 24.33
CA LYS A 306 -0.40 9.52 24.32
C LYS A 306 0.16 8.15 23.96
N LEU A 307 0.00 7.17 24.85
CA LEU A 307 0.48 5.80 24.62
C LEU A 307 -0.44 5.01 23.66
N PRO A 308 0.11 4.12 22.81
CA PRO A 308 -0.67 3.25 21.92
C PRO A 308 -1.62 2.31 22.67
N PHE A 309 -1.14 1.72 23.77
CA PHE A 309 -1.94 0.82 24.59
C PHE A 309 -2.39 1.52 25.88
N ALA A 310 -3.70 1.61 26.08
CA ALA A 310 -4.30 2.21 27.27
C ALA A 310 -4.43 1.18 28.40
N VAL A 311 -4.07 1.60 29.60
CA VAL A 311 -4.20 0.81 30.84
C VAL A 311 -5.51 1.17 31.53
N SER A 312 -6.31 0.18 31.90
CA SER A 312 -7.55 0.34 32.64
C SER A 312 -7.60 -0.58 33.86
N TRP A 313 -8.27 -0.14 34.93
CA TRP A 313 -8.33 -0.84 36.21
C TRP A 313 -9.75 -1.32 36.50
N SER A 314 -9.91 -2.52 37.05
CA SER A 314 -11.23 -3.12 37.32
C SER A 314 -12.06 -2.30 38.33
N GLY A 315 -11.44 -1.53 39.22
CA GLY A 315 -12.13 -0.69 40.20
C GLY A 315 -12.58 0.67 39.66
N GLY A 316 -12.42 0.95 38.36
CA GLY A 316 -12.78 2.22 37.73
C GLY A 316 -11.91 3.42 38.11
N ARG A 317 -11.03 3.27 39.12
CA ARG A 317 -10.07 4.28 39.56
C ARG A 317 -8.65 3.81 39.26
N PHE A 318 -7.78 4.76 38.94
CA PHE A 318 -6.36 4.50 38.70
C PHE A 318 -5.72 3.85 39.94
N LEU A 319 -4.97 2.76 39.74
CA LEU A 319 -4.33 1.93 40.79
C LEU A 319 -5.28 1.14 41.71
N VAL A 320 -6.60 1.14 41.44
CA VAL A 320 -7.57 0.39 42.26
C VAL A 320 -8.07 -0.83 41.49
N GLY A 321 -7.68 -2.01 41.95
CA GLY A 321 -8.10 -3.30 41.41
C GLY A 321 -7.08 -3.92 40.45
N LYS A 322 -7.58 -4.71 39.50
CA LYS A 322 -6.75 -5.49 38.57
C LYS A 322 -6.45 -4.68 37.30
N PRO A 323 -5.18 -4.45 36.95
CA PRO A 323 -4.82 -3.74 35.74
C PRO A 323 -5.04 -4.62 34.50
N THR A 324 -5.54 -3.99 33.44
CA THR A 324 -5.71 -4.55 32.11
C THR A 324 -5.20 -3.57 31.09
N ILE A 325 -4.69 -4.06 29.97
CA ILE A 325 -4.15 -3.24 28.88
C ILE A 325 -4.81 -3.62 27.56
N ARG A 326 -5.06 -2.63 26.71
CA ARG A 326 -5.66 -2.81 25.37
C ARG A 326 -5.22 -1.72 24.42
N ALA A 327 -5.32 -1.95 23.11
CA ALA A 327 -5.10 -0.90 22.13
C ALA A 327 -6.07 0.27 22.35
N GLY A 328 -5.56 1.50 22.23
CA GLY A 328 -6.37 2.70 22.19
C GLY A 328 -7.21 2.79 20.89
N SER A 329 -8.12 3.75 20.83
CA SER A 329 -8.82 4.07 19.58
C SER A 329 -7.81 4.66 18.58
N GLY A 330 -7.61 3.98 17.46
CA GLY A 330 -6.76 4.38 16.33
C GLY A 330 -7.37 3.93 15.01
N ASN A 331 -6.89 4.50 13.91
CA ASN A 331 -7.26 4.11 12.56
C ASN A 331 -6.43 2.91 12.11
N ALA A 332 -6.93 2.13 11.15
CA ALA A 332 -6.19 0.98 10.61
C ALA A 332 -4.83 1.37 9.97
N GLU A 333 -4.66 2.65 9.60
CA GLU A 333 -3.43 3.21 9.05
C GLU A 333 -2.34 3.47 10.12
N ASP A 334 -2.70 3.46 11.41
CA ASP A 334 -1.77 3.78 12.49
C ASP A 334 -0.80 2.61 12.78
N GLY A 335 -1.15 1.37 12.42
CA GLY A 335 -0.25 0.21 12.49
C GLY A 335 -0.92 -1.09 12.94
N ASP A 336 -0.11 -2.16 13.00
CA ASP A 336 -0.56 -3.52 13.34
C ASP A 336 -0.97 -3.71 14.80
N TRP A 337 -0.68 -2.75 15.68
CA TRP A 337 -1.04 -2.76 17.09
C TRP A 337 -2.53 -2.43 17.31
N VAL A 338 -3.18 -1.71 16.39
CA VAL A 338 -4.58 -1.25 16.52
C VAL A 338 -5.57 -2.41 16.59
N ARG A 339 -5.25 -3.55 15.96
CA ARG A 339 -6.10 -4.74 15.98
C ARG A 339 -6.21 -5.41 17.36
N TRP A 340 -5.35 -5.04 18.32
CA TRP A 340 -5.28 -5.67 19.63
C TRP A 340 -6.21 -4.99 20.64
N THR A 341 -7.51 -4.97 20.33
CA THR A 341 -8.56 -4.30 21.11
C THR A 341 -9.03 -5.10 22.33
N VAL A 342 -8.74 -6.40 22.36
CA VAL A 342 -9.07 -7.31 23.47
C VAL A 342 -8.29 -6.91 24.72
N LYS A 343 -8.98 -6.82 25.86
CA LYS A 343 -8.37 -6.53 27.16
C LYS A 343 -7.47 -7.68 27.58
N GLN A 344 -6.19 -7.40 27.77
CA GLN A 344 -5.21 -8.35 28.28
C GLN A 344 -4.91 -8.07 29.75
N PRO A 345 -4.90 -9.08 30.64
CA PRO A 345 -4.63 -8.90 32.06
C PRO A 345 -3.15 -8.61 32.32
N LEU A 346 -2.85 -7.55 33.10
CA LEU A 346 -1.50 -7.23 33.59
C LEU A 346 -1.32 -7.66 35.05
N TYR A 347 -1.88 -8.81 35.41
CA TYR A 347 -1.76 -9.38 36.75
C TYR A 347 -1.70 -10.90 36.67
N VAL A 348 -1.04 -11.51 37.64
CA VAL A 348 -0.96 -12.95 37.83
C VAL A 348 -1.80 -13.31 39.05
N SER A 349 -2.85 -14.11 38.86
CA SER A 349 -3.62 -14.64 39.98
C SER A 349 -2.82 -15.74 40.69
N PRO A 350 -2.83 -15.84 42.02
CA PRO A 350 -2.21 -16.96 42.73
C PRO A 350 -2.77 -18.33 42.28
N ALA A 351 -4.07 -18.38 42.00
CA ALA A 351 -4.74 -19.58 41.48
C ALA A 351 -4.25 -19.99 40.09
N ASP A 352 -3.90 -19.01 39.26
CA ASP A 352 -3.36 -19.23 37.93
C ASP A 352 -1.90 -19.70 38.04
N SER A 353 -1.12 -19.13 38.97
CA SER A 353 0.27 -19.52 39.22
C SER A 353 0.43 -21.01 39.53
N ALA A 354 -0.48 -21.60 40.30
CA ALA A 354 -0.43 -23.01 40.64
C ALA A 354 -0.64 -23.92 39.41
N ARG A 355 -1.43 -23.46 38.43
CA ARG A 355 -1.69 -24.20 37.18
C ARG A 355 -0.49 -24.15 36.23
N TYR A 356 0.33 -23.10 36.30
CA TYR A 356 1.48 -22.93 35.41
C TYR A 356 2.70 -23.77 35.77
N SER A 357 2.82 -24.22 37.02
CA SER A 357 3.92 -25.07 37.46
C SER A 357 3.97 -26.43 36.73
N GLY A 358 2.83 -26.93 36.23
CA GLY A 358 2.74 -28.25 35.57
C GLY A 358 2.79 -28.24 34.03
N ALA A 359 2.29 -27.19 33.36
CA ALA A 359 2.03 -27.19 31.91
C ALA A 359 2.97 -26.30 31.07
N GLY A 360 4.05 -25.78 31.66
CA GLY A 360 5.19 -25.30 30.88
C GLY A 360 5.13 -23.88 30.30
N GLY A 361 4.25 -22.98 30.75
CA GLY A 361 4.28 -21.58 30.31
C GLY A 361 3.31 -20.65 31.05
N MET A 362 3.60 -19.34 31.04
CA MET A 362 2.65 -18.32 31.45
C MET A 362 1.45 -18.26 30.48
N PRO A 363 0.29 -17.73 30.90
CA PRO A 363 -0.86 -17.62 30.01
C PRO A 363 -0.50 -16.65 28.88
N SER A 364 -0.81 -17.05 27.64
CA SER A 364 -0.52 -16.27 26.43
C SER A 364 -1.05 -14.83 26.51
N SER A 365 -2.15 -14.62 27.23
CA SER A 365 -2.73 -13.30 27.50
C SER A 365 -1.83 -12.40 28.34
N PHE A 366 -1.12 -12.93 29.34
CA PHE A 366 -0.21 -12.16 30.17
C PHE A 366 1.08 -11.81 29.43
N THR A 367 1.68 -12.74 28.68
CA THR A 367 2.83 -12.44 27.79
C THR A 367 2.43 -11.37 26.78
N THR A 368 1.23 -11.46 26.19
CA THR A 368 0.70 -10.41 25.29
C THR A 368 0.57 -9.06 26.00
N ALA A 369 0.07 -9.04 27.23
CA ALA A 369 -0.05 -7.82 28.04
C ALA A 369 1.33 -7.20 28.34
N LEU A 370 2.32 -8.01 28.69
CA LEU A 370 3.70 -7.55 28.89
C LEU A 370 4.32 -7.01 27.60
N SER A 371 4.05 -7.63 26.44
CA SER A 371 4.47 -7.09 25.14
C SER A 371 3.83 -5.73 24.86
N MET A 372 2.56 -5.53 25.19
CA MET A 372 1.88 -4.22 25.07
C MET A 372 2.53 -3.16 25.95
N LEU A 373 2.86 -3.51 27.20
CA LEU A 373 3.59 -2.63 28.10
C LEU A 373 4.97 -2.28 27.56
N GLY A 374 5.72 -3.28 27.09
CA GLY A 374 7.02 -3.07 26.46
C GLY A 374 6.95 -2.18 25.22
N TYR A 375 5.94 -2.38 24.37
CA TYR A 375 5.71 -1.54 23.19
C TYR A 375 5.44 -0.07 23.57
N ASN A 376 4.67 0.18 24.63
CA ASN A 376 4.45 1.54 25.14
C ASN A 376 5.77 2.21 25.55
N VAL A 377 6.69 1.49 26.20
CA VAL A 377 8.00 2.02 26.58
C VAL A 377 8.88 2.31 25.36
N LEU A 378 8.92 1.38 24.39
CA LEU A 378 9.64 1.56 23.12
C LEU A 378 9.08 2.73 22.30
N TYR A 379 7.75 2.90 22.30
CA TYR A 379 7.11 4.05 21.70
C TYR A 379 7.51 5.35 22.41
N LEU A 380 7.55 5.35 23.74
CA LEU A 380 7.97 6.52 24.51
C LEU A 380 9.42 6.92 24.19
N LEU A 381 10.35 5.96 24.13
CA LEU A 381 11.72 6.16 23.63
C LEU A 381 11.74 6.82 22.25
N HIS A 382 10.96 6.27 21.31
CA HIS A 382 10.85 6.80 19.95
C HIS A 382 10.38 8.26 19.92
N THR A 383 9.33 8.59 20.69
CA THR A 383 8.81 9.97 20.75
C THR A 383 9.84 10.96 21.28
N GLN A 384 10.74 10.53 22.18
CA GLN A 384 11.83 11.34 22.69
C GLN A 384 13.09 11.32 21.81
N GLY A 385 13.02 10.67 20.64
CA GLY A 385 14.13 10.63 19.66
C GLY A 385 15.27 9.68 20.06
N LEU A 386 15.02 8.80 21.02
CA LEU A 386 15.99 7.77 21.39
C LEU A 386 15.91 6.60 20.42
N ARG A 387 17.06 6.01 20.13
CA ARG A 387 17.15 4.84 19.26
C ARG A 387 16.44 3.66 19.92
N VAL A 388 15.34 3.25 19.30
CA VAL A 388 14.58 2.06 19.66
C VAL A 388 15.44 0.84 19.32
N PRO A 389 15.69 -0.07 20.27
CA PRO A 389 16.31 -1.35 19.97
C PRO A 389 15.49 -2.07 18.90
N VAL A 390 16.11 -2.38 17.75
CA VAL A 390 15.46 -3.17 16.71
C VAL A 390 15.27 -4.58 17.25
N PRO A 391 14.10 -5.21 17.08
CA PRO A 391 13.86 -6.56 17.53
C PRO A 391 14.85 -7.51 16.86
N GLY A 392 15.82 -7.96 17.65
CA GLY A 392 16.78 -9.01 17.33
C GLY A 392 16.91 -9.95 18.52
N LYS A 393 17.47 -11.15 18.28
CA LYS A 393 17.52 -12.26 19.26
C LYS A 393 18.14 -11.91 20.62
N GLU A 394 18.97 -10.87 20.69
CA GLU A 394 19.73 -10.53 21.91
C GLU A 394 19.09 -9.42 22.78
N HIS A 395 18.10 -8.70 22.27
CA HIS A 395 17.62 -7.47 22.92
C HIS A 395 16.13 -7.47 23.26
N LEU A 396 15.38 -8.49 22.84
CA LEU A 396 14.01 -8.69 23.30
C LEU A 396 13.93 -9.94 24.18
N PRO A 397 13.12 -9.88 25.24
CA PRO A 397 11.99 -8.95 25.45
C PRO A 397 12.45 -7.60 26.00
N PRO A 398 11.68 -6.52 25.74
CA PRO A 398 12.05 -5.20 26.22
C PRO A 398 12.27 -5.25 27.72
N ARG A 399 13.49 -4.92 28.15
CA ARG A 399 13.83 -4.77 29.56
C ARG A 399 13.16 -3.49 30.06
N VAL A 400 11.85 -3.57 30.32
CA VAL A 400 10.94 -2.43 30.55
C VAL A 400 11.56 -1.39 31.48
N LEU A 401 12.06 -1.81 32.65
CA LEU A 401 12.69 -0.90 33.61
C LEU A 401 14.02 -0.32 33.13
N ASN A 402 14.88 -1.10 32.46
CA ASN A 402 16.16 -0.60 31.93
C ASN A 402 15.92 0.47 30.86
N GLU A 403 14.95 0.26 29.98
CA GLU A 403 14.59 1.24 28.96
C GLU A 403 13.94 2.51 29.54
N LEU A 404 13.17 2.38 30.62
CA LEU A 404 12.65 3.53 31.38
C LEU A 404 13.77 4.32 32.05
N ILE A 405 14.75 3.65 32.66
CA ILE A 405 15.94 4.29 33.25
C ILE A 405 16.71 5.04 32.17
N ARG A 406 16.99 4.37 31.04
CA ARG A 406 17.68 4.96 29.89
C ARG A 406 16.96 6.19 29.35
N LEU A 407 15.62 6.13 29.25
CA LEU A 407 14.79 7.25 28.86
C LEU A 407 14.94 8.43 29.82
N CYS A 408 14.86 8.17 31.14
CA CYS A 408 14.89 9.23 32.16
C CYS A 408 16.25 9.90 32.31
N ILE A 409 17.35 9.17 32.10
CA ILE A 409 18.72 9.70 32.17
C ILE A 409 19.08 10.52 30.93
N SER A 410 18.39 10.30 29.79
CA SER A 410 18.72 10.93 28.52
C SER A 410 18.68 12.47 28.56
N ASP A 411 19.67 13.10 27.92
CA ASP A 411 19.74 14.57 27.81
C ASP A 411 18.70 15.16 26.84
N SER A 412 18.08 14.32 26.01
CA SER A 412 17.05 14.72 25.05
C SER A 412 15.62 14.63 25.58
N LEU A 413 15.45 14.15 26.83
CA LEU A 413 14.13 13.98 27.43
C LEU A 413 13.35 15.30 27.46
N GLY A 414 12.10 15.26 26.99
CA GLY A 414 11.20 16.41 27.00
C GLY A 414 11.36 17.38 25.82
N LYS A 415 12.48 17.36 25.09
CA LYS A 415 12.72 18.30 23.95
C LYS A 415 11.73 18.11 22.80
N ARG A 416 11.35 16.86 22.52
CA ARG A 416 10.45 16.53 21.40
C ARG A 416 8.97 16.52 21.79
N SER A 417 8.69 16.52 23.09
CA SER A 417 7.34 16.41 23.63
C SER A 417 6.40 17.56 23.19
N HIS A 418 6.98 18.72 22.83
CA HIS A 418 6.25 19.95 22.42
C HIS A 418 6.75 20.49 21.09
N ALA A 419 7.47 19.68 20.32
CA ALA A 419 7.85 20.08 18.97
C ALA A 419 6.56 20.25 18.15
N THR A 420 6.22 21.51 17.85
CA THR A 420 5.07 21.83 17.00
C THR A 420 5.33 21.43 15.55
N ARG A 421 6.59 21.17 15.18
CA ARG A 421 7.01 20.69 13.86
C ARG A 421 8.18 19.69 13.93
N PRO A 422 8.04 18.52 13.26
CA PRO A 422 6.76 17.96 12.82
C PRO A 422 5.86 17.75 14.04
N THR A 423 4.55 18.03 13.91
CA THR A 423 3.56 17.72 14.96
C THR A 423 3.78 16.28 15.39
N LEU A 424 3.82 16.02 16.70
CA LEU A 424 3.87 14.65 17.19
C LEU A 424 2.76 13.88 16.47
N PRO A 425 3.11 12.83 15.70
CA PRO A 425 2.12 12.11 14.92
C PRO A 425 1.03 11.60 15.87
N PRO A 426 -0.23 11.49 15.40
CA PRO A 426 -1.21 10.60 16.04
C PRO A 426 -0.52 9.29 16.41
N PRO A 427 -0.90 8.65 17.54
CA PRO A 427 -0.16 7.55 18.11
C PRO A 427 0.28 6.62 16.98
N THR A 428 1.61 6.56 16.78
CA THR A 428 2.38 5.74 15.82
C THR A 428 2.55 6.11 14.34
N HIS A 429 2.08 7.22 13.75
CA HIS A 429 2.54 7.50 12.37
C HIS A 429 4.08 7.67 12.34
N GLY A 430 4.76 6.79 11.60
CA GLY A 430 6.23 6.76 11.53
C GLY A 430 6.93 5.94 12.62
N PHE A 431 6.22 5.29 13.55
CA PHE A 431 6.83 4.30 14.45
C PHE A 431 6.97 2.97 13.71
N GLY A 432 8.12 2.75 13.07
CA GLY A 432 8.37 1.58 12.22
C GLY A 432 8.45 0.22 12.93
N LEU A 433 8.19 0.16 14.24
CA LEU A 433 8.22 -1.09 15.01
C LEU A 433 6.84 -1.76 14.95
N ALA A 434 6.75 -2.92 14.30
CA ALA A 434 5.55 -3.75 14.31
C ALA A 434 5.38 -4.43 15.68
N PHE A 435 4.17 -4.36 16.24
CA PHE A 435 3.84 -5.00 17.51
C PHE A 435 3.98 -6.53 17.44
N ALA A 436 3.64 -7.13 16.30
CA ALA A 436 3.82 -8.57 16.09
C ALA A 436 5.27 -9.02 16.35
N GLY A 437 6.27 -8.23 15.93
CA GLY A 437 7.68 -8.54 16.19
C GLY A 437 8.05 -8.50 17.67
N VAL A 438 7.47 -7.57 18.43
CA VAL A 438 7.67 -7.48 19.88
C VAL A 438 7.03 -8.65 20.61
N LEU A 439 5.82 -9.06 20.17
CA LEU A 439 5.11 -10.19 20.75
C LEU A 439 5.83 -11.52 20.47
N GLU A 440 6.28 -11.76 19.24
CA GLU A 440 6.99 -12.99 18.90
C GLU A 440 8.30 -13.13 19.67
N ALA A 441 9.06 -12.05 19.82
CA ALA A 441 10.28 -12.09 20.61
C ALA A 441 10.01 -12.27 22.13
N ALA A 442 8.87 -11.77 22.64
CA ALA A 442 8.44 -12.06 24.01
C ALA A 442 8.11 -13.54 24.22
N LYS A 443 7.38 -14.17 23.28
CA LYS A 443 7.05 -15.59 23.31
C LYS A 443 8.30 -16.49 23.22
N GLU A 444 9.27 -16.10 22.40
CA GLU A 444 10.54 -16.82 22.25
C GLU A 444 11.32 -16.83 23.56
N ALA A 445 11.41 -15.67 24.22
CA ALA A 445 12.15 -15.53 25.46
C ALA A 445 11.47 -16.17 26.69
N ASP A 446 10.13 -16.23 26.71
CA ASP A 446 9.41 -16.97 27.74
C ASP A 446 9.51 -18.50 27.55
N GLY A 447 10.13 -18.97 26.46
CA GLY A 447 10.17 -20.38 26.10
C GLY A 447 8.82 -20.94 25.65
N SER A 448 7.79 -20.09 25.55
CA SER A 448 6.43 -20.48 25.17
C SER A 448 6.39 -21.02 23.75
N LYS A 449 7.22 -20.51 22.84
CA LYS A 449 7.31 -21.02 21.47
C LYS A 449 7.77 -22.47 21.44
N ARG A 450 8.79 -22.82 22.24
CA ARG A 450 9.30 -24.18 22.35
C ARG A 450 8.29 -25.13 23.00
N ALA A 451 7.53 -24.64 23.98
CA ALA A 451 6.46 -25.42 24.62
C ALA A 451 5.27 -25.66 23.67
N GLU A 452 4.87 -24.66 22.89
CA GLU A 452 3.81 -24.78 21.88
C GLU A 452 4.23 -25.70 20.72
N GLU A 453 5.47 -25.59 20.26
CA GLU A 453 6.04 -26.50 19.27
C GLU A 453 6.10 -27.94 19.78
N MET A 454 6.51 -28.16 21.03
CA MET A 454 6.50 -29.48 21.67
C MET A 454 5.10 -30.06 21.77
N ARG A 455 4.09 -29.27 22.19
CA ARG A 455 2.69 -29.71 22.22
C ARG A 455 2.17 -30.05 20.83
N ARG A 456 2.55 -29.29 19.80
CA ARG A 456 2.14 -29.55 18.42
C ARG A 456 2.76 -30.83 17.87
N VAL A 457 3.97 -31.19 18.29
CA VAL A 457 4.58 -32.50 17.98
C VAL A 457 3.80 -33.62 18.68
N GLU A 458 3.47 -33.47 19.97
CA GLU A 458 2.67 -34.46 20.71
C GLU A 458 1.26 -34.66 20.11
N GLU A 459 0.61 -33.59 19.65
CA GLU A 459 -0.70 -33.67 18.99
C GLU A 459 -0.61 -34.19 17.53
N GLY A 460 0.49 -33.90 16.83
CA GLY A 460 0.72 -34.34 15.45
C GLY A 460 1.09 -35.82 15.32
N ASP A 461 1.72 -36.41 16.34
CA ASP A 461 2.01 -37.85 16.40
C ASP A 461 0.79 -38.69 16.86
N ALA A 462 -0.37 -38.08 17.11
CA ALA A 462 -1.60 -38.81 17.41
C ALA A 462 -2.46 -39.11 16.15
N ASP A 463 -2.07 -38.61 14.99
CA ASP A 463 -2.79 -38.78 13.70
C ASP A 463 -2.07 -39.78 12.77
N TRP A 464 -1.40 -40.79 13.34
CA TRP A 464 -0.94 -41.94 12.56
C TRP A 464 -2.16 -42.78 12.17
N ASP A 465 -2.54 -42.65 10.91
CA ASP A 465 -3.45 -43.50 10.12
C ASP A 465 -3.83 -44.81 10.83
N ILE A 466 -5.04 -44.84 11.39
CA ILE A 466 -5.80 -46.09 11.45
C ILE A 466 -6.10 -46.43 9.98
N VAL A 467 -5.19 -47.17 9.37
CA VAL A 467 -5.47 -47.88 8.12
C VAL A 467 -6.57 -48.87 8.48
N GLU A 468 -7.80 -48.53 8.11
CA GLU A 468 -8.91 -49.49 8.08
C GLU A 468 -8.54 -50.58 7.07
N ASP A 469 -7.91 -51.66 7.56
CA ASP A 469 -7.82 -52.94 6.87
C ASP A 469 -9.26 -53.49 6.74
N SER A 470 -9.97 -52.99 5.74
CA SER A 470 -11.25 -53.55 5.29
C SER A 470 -10.95 -54.57 4.20
N GLY A 471 -11.01 -55.84 4.59
CA GLY A 471 -11.03 -57.00 3.69
C GLY A 471 -12.37 -57.24 3.02
#